data_AF-A0A2G9PMV7-F1
#
_entry.id   AF-A0A2G9PMV7-F1
#
_cell.length_a   1.000
_cell.length_b   1.000
_cell.length_c   1.000
_cell.angle_alpha   90.00
_cell.angle_beta   90.00
_cell.angle_gamma   90.00
#
_symmetry.space_group_name_H-M   'P 1'
#
loop_
_entity.id
_entity.type
_entity.pdbx_description
1 polymer ?
#
loop_
_entity_poly.entity_id
_entity_poly.type
_entity_poly.pdbx_seq_one_letter_code
_entity_poly.pdbx_strand_id
1 'polypeptide(L)'
;DCIKSSRPEARATHELLSIQRVGKRGAVDVQFNWIFVLVAGAVILLFFGSLIYKLRSSSEQTTAVEVVSSLDTLLTSARVSAGTIQNTSLGSITVGFECNAYTALGSSQGIRHAIFAPKSLSGQALLWAEQWQFPFHVTNFLYISSNGLRSILVFSEKDSLFNSLVSELPDALNLDIFPEERMRDIRDHKELAVRLIFLGVEPSLPQSLRGRKDSSVSAVRITPQQGEGFGRVTYYRKEGAGLKMHISLYYIDLPSLVAALISDPDVYECSMQRAFESL
;
A
#
# COMPACT_ATOMS: atom_id res chain seq x y z
N ASP A 1 6.79 -42.60 -51.64
CA ASP A 1 7.94 -43.24 -50.99
C ASP A 1 7.44 -44.23 -49.94
N CYS A 2 7.18 -45.49 -50.29
CA CYS A 2 8.08 -46.61 -50.57
C CYS A 2 8.90 -47.17 -49.37
N ILE A 3 8.39 -48.30 -48.83
CA ILE A 3 9.03 -49.61 -48.53
C ILE A 3 10.08 -49.73 -47.39
N LYS A 4 9.77 -50.58 -46.38
CA LYS A 4 10.45 -51.85 -45.96
C LYS A 4 10.08 -52.16 -44.50
N SER A 5 9.34 -53.20 -44.10
CA SER A 5 9.31 -54.64 -44.42
C SER A 5 10.64 -55.38 -44.22
N SER A 6 10.74 -56.11 -43.09
CA SER A 6 11.37 -57.42 -43.00
C SER A 6 11.06 -58.12 -41.65
N ARG A 7 10.25 -59.19 -41.71
CA ARG A 7 10.35 -60.42 -40.89
C ARG A 7 11.65 -61.17 -41.31
N PRO A 8 12.26 -62.10 -40.55
CA PRO A 8 11.67 -63.32 -39.92
C PRO A 8 12.25 -63.57 -38.50
N GLU A 9 12.10 -64.66 -37.75
CA GLU A 9 12.03 -66.09 -38.04
C GLU A 9 11.68 -66.83 -36.73
N ALA A 10 11.08 -68.02 -36.85
CA ALA A 10 10.64 -68.85 -35.74
C ALA A 10 11.80 -69.61 -35.06
N ARG A 11 11.71 -69.82 -33.74
CA ARG A 11 12.32 -70.99 -33.09
C ARG A 11 11.53 -71.41 -31.87
N ALA A 12 10.95 -72.60 -31.99
CA ALA A 12 10.40 -73.38 -30.90
C ALA A 12 11.54 -73.98 -30.09
N THR A 13 11.50 -73.79 -28.77
CA THR A 13 12.16 -74.68 -27.81
C THR A 13 11.24 -74.84 -26.62
N HIS A 14 10.70 -76.05 -26.50
CA HIS A 14 10.15 -76.62 -25.28
C HIS A 14 11.20 -76.51 -24.16
N GLU A 15 10.89 -75.79 -23.09
CA GLU A 15 11.51 -76.01 -21.78
C GLU A 15 10.44 -76.20 -20.71
N LEU A 16 10.34 -77.47 -20.31
CA LEU A 16 9.94 -78.03 -19.03
C LEU A 16 9.40 -77.05 -17.98
N LEU A 17 8.08 -77.12 -17.79
CA LEU A 17 7.36 -76.74 -16.58
C LEU A 17 7.93 -77.49 -15.36
N SER A 18 8.92 -76.89 -14.69
CA SER A 18 9.21 -77.20 -13.30
C SER A 18 8.28 -76.35 -12.42
N ILE A 19 7.18 -76.96 -11.99
CA ILE A 19 6.32 -76.40 -10.93
C ILE A 19 7.11 -76.54 -9.63
N GLN A 20 8.00 -75.56 -9.37
CA GLN A 20 8.48 -75.33 -8.03
C GLN A 20 7.30 -74.87 -7.18
N ARG A 21 6.92 -75.67 -6.19
CA ARG A 21 6.05 -75.23 -5.09
C ARG A 21 6.75 -74.09 -4.37
N VAL A 22 6.42 -72.86 -4.74
CA VAL A 22 6.77 -71.65 -3.99
C VAL A 22 6.14 -71.78 -2.61
N GLY A 23 6.97 -71.95 -1.59
CA GLY A 23 6.53 -71.98 -0.20
C GLY A 23 5.76 -70.70 0.12
N LYS A 24 4.59 -70.84 0.74
CA LYS A 24 3.65 -69.76 1.14
C LYS A 24 4.21 -68.75 2.17
N ARG A 25 5.54 -68.61 2.28
CA ARG A 25 6.22 -67.63 3.14
C ARG A 25 6.64 -66.35 2.42
N GLY A 26 6.59 -66.29 1.08
CA GLY A 26 7.00 -65.11 0.29
C GLY A 26 5.92 -64.03 0.06
N ALA A 27 4.67 -64.27 0.44
CA ALA A 27 3.59 -63.29 0.24
C ALA A 27 3.57 -62.18 1.30
N VAL A 28 4.18 -62.42 2.46
CA VAL A 28 4.21 -61.46 3.58
C VAL A 28 5.28 -60.39 3.36
N ASP A 29 6.43 -60.74 2.77
CA ASP A 29 7.55 -59.80 2.52
C ASP A 29 7.19 -58.71 1.50
N VAL A 30 6.37 -59.03 0.50
CA VAL A 30 5.96 -58.05 -0.52
C VAL A 30 5.05 -56.97 0.08
N GLN A 31 4.22 -57.30 1.07
CA GLN A 31 3.32 -56.33 1.71
C GLN A 31 4.08 -55.34 2.60
N PHE A 32 5.15 -55.77 3.26
CA PHE A 32 5.97 -54.88 4.09
C PHE A 32 6.70 -53.80 3.29
N ASN A 33 7.15 -54.13 2.07
CA ASN A 33 7.87 -53.18 1.23
C ASN A 33 6.97 -52.00 0.79
N TRP A 34 5.71 -52.27 0.47
CA TRP A 34 4.75 -51.21 0.12
C TRP A 34 4.41 -50.29 1.30
N ILE A 35 4.28 -50.84 2.51
CA ILE A 35 4.08 -50.05 3.72
C ILE A 35 5.30 -49.15 3.96
N PHE A 36 6.51 -49.67 3.80
CA PHE A 36 7.73 -48.89 3.96
C PHE A 36 7.82 -47.74 2.95
N VAL A 37 7.51 -47.99 1.68
CA VAL A 37 7.47 -46.95 0.63
C VAL A 37 6.43 -45.87 0.95
N LEU A 38 5.25 -46.25 1.44
CA LEU A 38 4.21 -45.28 1.83
C LEU A 38 4.64 -44.42 3.03
N VAL A 39 5.26 -45.02 4.05
CA VAL A 39 5.75 -44.28 5.23
C VAL A 39 6.89 -43.33 4.83
N ALA A 40 7.87 -43.82 4.05
CA ALA A 40 8.96 -42.98 3.56
C ALA A 40 8.44 -41.83 2.69
N GLY A 41 7.48 -42.11 1.80
CA GLY A 41 6.81 -41.09 0.99
C GLY A 41 6.10 -40.03 1.84
N ALA A 42 5.35 -40.45 2.87
CA ALA A 42 4.68 -39.52 3.78
C ALA A 42 5.67 -38.62 4.54
N VAL A 43 6.78 -39.18 5.05
CA VAL A 43 7.83 -38.42 5.75
C VAL A 43 8.48 -37.39 4.81
N ILE A 44 8.80 -37.79 3.58
CA ILE A 44 9.39 -36.91 2.58
C ILE A 44 8.41 -35.78 2.20
N LEU A 45 7.12 -36.09 2.01
CA LEU A 45 6.10 -35.08 1.70
C LEU A 45 5.92 -34.08 2.84
N LEU A 46 5.91 -34.53 4.10
CA LEU A 46 5.84 -33.65 5.26
C LEU A 46 7.08 -32.73 5.35
N PHE A 47 8.27 -33.28 5.07
CA PHE A 47 9.50 -32.50 5.03
C PHE A 47 9.44 -31.39 3.98
N PHE A 48 9.08 -31.71 2.73
CA PHE A 48 8.96 -30.71 1.67
C PHE A 48 7.84 -29.70 1.95
N GLY A 49 6.71 -30.13 2.51
CA GLY A 49 5.64 -29.23 2.93
C GLY A 49 6.12 -28.19 3.96
N SER A 50 6.89 -28.62 4.97
CA SER A 50 7.48 -27.72 5.96
C SER A 50 8.53 -26.79 5.36
N LEU A 51 9.37 -27.30 4.46
CA LEU A 51 10.40 -26.52 3.77
C LEU A 51 9.76 -25.42 2.91
N ILE A 52 8.73 -25.75 2.11
CA ILE A 52 8.01 -24.81 1.25
C ILE A 52 7.38 -23.69 2.08
N TYR A 53 6.77 -24.03 3.22
CA TYR A 53 6.20 -23.04 4.13
C TYR A 53 7.26 -22.06 4.68
N LYS A 54 8.44 -22.57 5.07
CA LYS A 54 9.56 -21.73 5.54
C LYS A 54 10.16 -20.87 4.43
N LEU A 55 10.36 -21.43 3.24
CA LEU A 55 10.90 -20.70 2.10
C LEU A 55 9.99 -19.54 1.69
N ARG A 56 8.67 -19.77 1.70
CA ARG A 56 7.68 -18.71 1.43
C ARG A 56 7.77 -17.57 2.44
N SER A 57 7.79 -17.87 3.74
CA SER A 57 7.87 -16.85 4.78
C SER A 57 9.19 -16.05 4.72
N SER A 58 10.32 -16.72 4.44
CA SER A 58 11.61 -16.04 4.26
C SER A 58 11.62 -15.13 3.04
N SER A 59 11.02 -15.57 1.92
CA SER A 59 10.92 -14.76 0.71
C SER A 59 10.07 -13.50 0.91
N GLU A 60 8.96 -13.61 1.63
CA GLU A 60 8.09 -12.48 1.97
C GLU A 60 8.84 -11.45 2.85
N GLN A 61 9.65 -11.91 3.81
CA GLN A 61 10.47 -11.02 4.65
C GLN A 61 11.59 -10.32 3.88
N THR A 62 12.34 -11.01 3.01
CA THR A 62 13.39 -10.38 2.20
C THR A 62 12.81 -9.30 1.29
N THR A 63 11.65 -9.58 0.66
CA THR A 63 10.95 -8.60 -0.19
C THR A 63 10.54 -7.36 0.62
N ALA A 64 10.08 -7.55 1.86
CA ALA A 64 9.68 -6.45 2.74
C ALA A 64 10.85 -5.54 3.12
N VAL A 65 12.00 -6.13 3.47
CA VAL A 65 13.24 -5.39 3.79
C VAL A 65 13.71 -4.59 2.58
N GLU A 66 13.65 -5.19 1.38
CA GLU A 66 14.02 -4.52 0.14
C GLU A 66 13.08 -3.35 -0.19
N VAL A 67 11.77 -3.50 -0.02
CA VAL A 67 10.80 -2.41 -0.24
C VAL A 67 11.03 -1.27 0.75
N VAL A 68 11.23 -1.58 2.04
CA VAL A 68 11.49 -0.58 3.08
C VAL A 68 12.81 0.16 2.80
N SER A 69 13.86 -0.56 2.44
CA SER A 69 15.17 0.04 2.10
C SER A 69 15.12 0.86 0.81
N SER A 70 14.36 0.40 -0.19
CA SER A 70 14.15 1.14 -1.44
C SER A 70 13.36 2.42 -1.18
N LEU A 71 12.34 2.35 -0.33
CA LEU A 71 11.57 3.52 0.08
C LEU A 71 12.45 4.54 0.82
N ASP A 72 13.33 4.10 1.73
CA ASP A 72 14.30 4.96 2.41
C ASP A 72 15.21 5.70 1.43
N THR A 73 15.71 4.96 0.43
CA THR A 73 16.57 5.49 -0.63
C THR A 73 15.81 6.51 -1.50
N LEU A 74 14.56 6.21 -1.86
CA LEU A 74 13.71 7.12 -2.63
C LEU A 74 13.36 8.38 -1.86
N LEU A 75 13.06 8.26 -0.56
CA LEU A 75 12.79 9.42 0.30
C LEU A 75 14.04 10.29 0.47
N THR A 76 15.21 9.67 0.62
CA THR A 76 16.50 10.38 0.68
C THR A 76 16.78 11.10 -0.64
N SER A 77 16.49 10.46 -1.78
CA SER A 77 16.63 11.04 -3.12
C SER A 77 15.64 12.18 -3.40
N ALA A 78 14.37 11.98 -3.05
CA ALA A 78 13.32 13.01 -3.18
C ALA A 78 13.67 14.24 -2.34
N ARG A 79 14.20 14.03 -1.13
CA ARG A 79 14.64 15.11 -0.24
C ARG A 79 15.67 16.03 -0.87
N VAL A 80 16.67 15.48 -1.57
CA VAL A 80 17.71 16.30 -2.20
C VAL A 80 17.24 16.96 -3.51
N SER A 81 16.08 16.54 -4.02
CA SER A 81 15.51 16.96 -5.30
C SER A 81 14.19 17.72 -5.11
N ALA A 82 14.21 18.79 -4.30
CA ALA A 82 13.03 19.62 -4.05
C ALA A 82 12.37 20.07 -5.37
N GLY A 83 11.04 19.99 -5.44
CA GLY A 83 10.26 20.30 -6.65
C GLY A 83 10.21 19.17 -7.70
N THR A 84 10.87 18.04 -7.47
CA THR A 84 10.79 16.88 -8.37
C THR A 84 9.75 15.87 -7.89
N ILE A 85 8.87 15.48 -8.80
CA ILE A 85 7.89 14.41 -8.58
C ILE A 85 8.51 13.07 -9.00
N GLN A 86 8.48 12.08 -8.12
CA GLN A 86 8.94 10.72 -8.37
C GLN A 86 7.75 9.75 -8.25
N ASN A 87 7.55 8.95 -9.30
CA ASN A 87 6.58 7.86 -9.31
C ASN A 87 7.31 6.54 -9.06
N THR A 88 6.85 5.78 -8.07
CA THR A 88 7.38 4.44 -7.78
C THR A 88 6.26 3.44 -7.57
N SER A 89 6.54 2.16 -7.77
CA SER A 89 5.59 1.08 -7.51
C SER A 89 6.01 0.29 -6.28
N LEU A 90 5.13 0.21 -5.29
CA LEU A 90 5.29 -0.63 -4.10
C LEU A 90 4.83 -2.08 -4.33
N GLY A 91 4.34 -2.39 -5.55
CA GLY A 91 3.81 -3.71 -5.88
C GLY A 91 2.56 -4.04 -5.05
N SER A 92 2.45 -5.30 -4.62
CA SER A 92 1.34 -5.78 -3.77
C SER A 92 1.55 -5.55 -2.27
N ILE A 93 2.65 -4.89 -1.88
CA ILE A 93 2.98 -4.65 -0.48
C ILE A 93 2.26 -3.40 0.01
N THR A 94 1.66 -3.50 1.19
CA THR A 94 1.09 -2.36 1.90
C THR A 94 2.12 -1.85 2.89
N VAL A 95 2.48 -0.57 2.76
CA VAL A 95 3.34 0.15 3.70
C VAL A 95 2.45 0.93 4.65
N GLY A 96 2.55 0.63 5.95
CA GLY A 96 1.92 1.41 7.01
C GLY A 96 2.82 2.58 7.39
N PHE A 97 2.23 3.76 7.60
CA PHE A 97 2.92 4.92 8.14
C PHE A 97 2.39 5.17 9.55
N GLU A 98 3.31 5.13 10.50
CA GLU A 98 3.06 5.48 11.89
C GLU A 98 3.87 6.73 12.24
N CYS A 99 3.69 7.22 13.46
CA CYS A 99 4.46 8.35 13.95
C CYS A 99 5.95 8.08 13.75
N ASN A 100 6.53 7.05 14.37
CA ASN A 100 7.99 6.88 14.47
C ASN A 100 8.62 5.96 13.42
N ALA A 101 7.80 5.27 12.63
CA ALA A 101 8.30 4.30 11.67
C ALA A 101 7.32 4.11 10.52
N TYR A 102 7.83 3.62 9.39
CA TYR A 102 7.01 2.99 8.39
C TYR A 102 7.26 1.48 8.39
N THR A 103 6.19 0.71 8.24
CA THR A 103 6.18 -0.74 8.41
C THR A 103 5.69 -1.44 7.14
N ALA A 104 6.32 -2.55 6.78
CA ALA A 104 5.88 -3.39 5.67
C ALA A 104 6.14 -4.86 6.02
N LEU A 105 5.09 -5.70 6.01
CA LEU A 105 5.16 -7.15 6.29
C LEU A 105 5.99 -7.53 7.54
N GLY A 106 5.92 -6.72 8.60
CA GLY A 106 6.64 -6.95 9.86
C GLY A 106 8.07 -6.39 9.91
N SER A 107 8.59 -5.86 8.80
CA SER A 107 9.79 -5.01 8.79
C SER A 107 9.41 -3.57 9.13
N SER A 108 10.29 -2.86 9.84
CA SER A 108 10.06 -1.49 10.30
C SER A 108 11.32 -0.66 10.17
N GLN A 109 11.19 0.57 9.68
CA GLN A 109 12.27 1.54 9.56
C GLN A 109 11.88 2.85 10.22
N GLY A 110 12.78 3.39 11.05
CA GLY A 110 12.54 4.61 11.80
C GLY A 110 12.46 5.85 10.90
N ILE A 111 11.51 6.74 11.20
CA ILE A 111 11.34 8.01 10.51
C ILE A 111 12.17 9.10 11.21
N ARG A 112 13.07 9.73 10.47
CA ARG A 112 13.94 10.82 10.95
C ARG A 112 13.61 12.19 10.37
N HIS A 113 12.64 12.25 9.45
CA HIS A 113 12.32 13.44 8.67
C HIS A 113 10.82 13.73 8.74
N ALA A 114 10.42 14.94 8.37
CA ALA A 114 9.02 15.32 8.27
C ALA A 114 8.39 14.67 7.03
N ILE A 115 7.80 13.48 7.23
CA ILE A 115 7.16 12.68 6.17
C ILE A 115 5.65 12.74 6.33
N PHE A 116 4.98 13.20 5.29
CA PHE A 116 3.54 13.39 5.24
C PHE A 116 2.93 12.34 4.32
N ALA A 117 2.15 11.43 4.90
CA ALA A 117 1.66 10.25 4.20
C ALA A 117 0.30 9.80 4.75
N PRO A 118 -0.55 9.13 3.94
CA PRO A 118 -1.70 8.44 4.47
C PRO A 118 -1.25 7.30 5.40
N LYS A 119 -2.16 6.84 6.27
CA LYS A 119 -1.89 5.78 7.25
C LYS A 119 -1.37 4.48 6.62
N SER A 120 -1.79 4.19 5.40
CA SER A 120 -1.34 3.02 4.65
C SER A 120 -1.30 3.34 3.16
N LEU A 121 -0.30 2.79 2.48
CA LEU A 121 -0.06 2.99 1.05
C LEU A 121 0.16 1.64 0.37
N SER A 122 -0.37 1.47 -0.83
CA SER A 122 -0.14 0.27 -1.65
C SER A 122 -0.22 0.62 -3.13
N GLY A 123 0.37 -0.22 -3.99
CA GLY A 123 0.38 0.03 -5.44
C GLY A 123 1.35 1.14 -5.83
N GLN A 124 0.90 2.07 -6.69
CA GLN A 124 1.73 3.19 -7.13
C GLN A 124 1.77 4.29 -6.06
N ALA A 125 2.98 4.75 -5.76
CA ALA A 125 3.26 5.84 -4.84
C ALA A 125 3.82 7.04 -5.60
N LEU A 126 3.31 8.22 -5.23
CA LEU A 126 3.72 9.53 -5.70
C LEU A 126 4.53 10.18 -4.58
N LEU A 127 5.79 10.51 -4.83
CA LEU A 127 6.69 11.14 -3.87
C LEU A 127 7.13 12.49 -4.40
N TRP A 128 7.11 13.52 -3.56
CA TRP A 128 7.71 14.80 -3.89
C TRP A 128 8.19 15.48 -2.61
N ALA A 129 9.11 16.44 -2.78
CA ALA A 129 9.66 17.20 -1.68
C ALA A 129 9.47 18.69 -1.93
N GLU A 130 9.16 19.42 -0.87
CA GLU A 130 9.03 20.87 -0.90
C GLU A 130 9.78 21.48 0.28
N GLN A 131 10.35 22.65 0.05
CA GLN A 131 11.09 23.34 1.09
C GLN A 131 10.11 23.99 2.05
N TRP A 132 10.22 23.69 3.33
CA TRP A 132 9.48 24.42 4.36
C TRP A 132 10.39 25.48 4.97
N GLN A 133 9.88 26.71 4.99
CA GLN A 133 10.64 27.89 5.42
C GLN A 133 9.85 28.63 6.50
N PHE A 134 10.49 28.90 7.64
CA PHE A 134 9.87 29.63 8.74
C PHE A 134 10.91 30.25 9.70
N PRO A 135 11.36 31.52 9.52
CA PRO A 135 11.29 32.39 8.33
C PRO A 135 12.42 32.12 7.32
N PHE A 136 13.37 31.26 7.67
CA PHE A 136 14.43 30.74 6.80
C PHE A 136 14.17 29.25 6.54
N HIS A 137 14.96 28.63 5.66
CA HIS A 137 14.87 27.20 5.40
C HIS A 137 15.07 26.39 6.69
N VAL A 138 14.06 25.59 7.05
CA VAL A 138 14.08 24.72 8.24
C VAL A 138 14.38 23.28 7.83
N THR A 139 13.53 22.74 6.96
CA THR A 139 13.64 21.36 6.47
C THR A 139 12.88 21.19 5.16
N ASN A 140 13.01 20.02 4.53
CA ASN A 140 12.17 19.63 3.40
C ASN A 140 11.02 18.76 3.90
N PHE A 141 9.80 19.12 3.53
CA PHE A 141 8.64 18.27 3.69
C PHE A 141 8.66 17.20 2.61
N LEU A 142 8.53 15.95 3.03
CA LEU A 142 8.46 14.81 2.13
C LEU A 142 7.03 14.33 2.07
N TYR A 143 6.42 14.45 0.91
CA TYR A 143 5.04 14.07 0.69
C TYR A 143 4.97 12.71 0.00
N ILE A 144 4.06 11.87 0.46
CA ILE A 144 3.80 10.56 -0.11
C ILE A 144 2.29 10.41 -0.30
N SER A 145 1.88 10.16 -1.54
CA SER A 145 0.50 9.85 -1.90
C SER A 145 0.43 8.59 -2.76
N SER A 146 -0.76 8.11 -3.08
CA SER A 146 -0.98 6.97 -3.99
C SER A 146 -2.10 7.27 -4.95
N ASN A 147 -2.00 6.73 -6.15
CA ASN A 147 -3.07 6.76 -7.14
C ASN A 147 -4.34 6.02 -6.66
N GLY A 148 -4.22 5.14 -5.66
CA GLY A 148 -5.35 4.47 -5.00
C GLY A 148 -6.14 5.36 -4.03
N LEU A 149 -5.60 6.53 -3.65
CA LEU A 149 -6.29 7.55 -2.87
C LEU A 149 -6.84 8.62 -3.81
N ARG A 150 -8.16 8.70 -3.90
CA ARG A 150 -8.84 9.77 -4.64
C ARG A 150 -9.12 10.95 -3.72
N SER A 151 -8.55 12.09 -4.03
CA SER A 151 -8.81 13.35 -3.33
C SER A 151 -9.91 14.11 -4.06
N ILE A 152 -10.90 14.60 -3.33
CA ILE A 152 -12.00 15.39 -3.90
C ILE A 152 -12.05 16.71 -3.16
N LEU A 153 -11.64 17.78 -3.83
CA LEU A 153 -11.70 19.15 -3.32
C LEU A 153 -13.08 19.75 -3.59
N VAL A 154 -13.80 20.06 -2.52
CA VAL A 154 -15.07 20.79 -2.53
C VAL A 154 -14.81 22.19 -1.99
N PHE A 155 -15.05 23.21 -2.81
CA PHE A 155 -14.72 24.59 -2.48
C PHE A 155 -15.91 25.54 -2.68
N SER A 156 -15.89 26.66 -1.95
CA SER A 156 -16.75 27.80 -2.22
C SER A 156 -16.05 28.76 -3.17
N GLU A 157 -16.73 29.25 -4.21
CA GLU A 157 -16.15 30.22 -5.18
C GLU A 157 -15.64 31.52 -4.54
N LYS A 158 -16.06 31.81 -3.31
CA LYS A 158 -15.65 33.00 -2.55
C LYS A 158 -14.34 32.81 -1.79
N ASP A 159 -13.80 31.59 -1.72
CA ASP A 159 -12.61 31.28 -0.93
C ASP A 159 -11.34 31.67 -1.69
N SER A 160 -10.57 32.60 -1.14
CA SER A 160 -9.33 33.10 -1.76
C SER A 160 -8.22 32.07 -1.80
N LEU A 161 -8.19 31.11 -0.87
CA LEU A 161 -7.14 30.11 -0.73
C LEU A 161 -7.15 29.09 -1.88
N PHE A 162 -8.25 29.00 -2.62
CA PHE A 162 -8.43 27.98 -3.65
C PHE A 162 -7.31 27.99 -4.69
N ASN A 163 -7.00 29.16 -5.26
CA ASN A 163 -6.01 29.27 -6.32
C ASN A 163 -4.61 28.92 -5.82
N SER A 164 -4.22 29.47 -4.66
CA SER A 164 -2.93 29.20 -4.03
C SER A 164 -2.78 27.71 -3.70
N LEU A 165 -3.82 27.08 -3.14
CA LEU A 165 -3.78 25.67 -2.80
C LEU A 165 -3.68 24.77 -4.03
N VAL A 166 -4.48 25.02 -5.06
CA VAL A 166 -4.48 24.19 -6.26
C VAL A 166 -3.16 24.33 -7.03
N SER A 167 -2.52 25.49 -7.03
CA SER A 167 -1.23 25.69 -7.71
C SER A 167 -0.06 24.94 -7.06
N GLU A 168 -0.14 24.63 -5.77
CA GLU A 168 0.91 23.84 -5.08
C GLU A 168 0.70 22.33 -5.16
N LEU A 169 -0.51 21.87 -5.50
CA LEU A 169 -0.78 20.45 -5.63
C LEU A 169 -0.22 19.92 -6.96
N PRO A 170 0.51 18.80 -6.96
CA PRO A 170 1.07 18.26 -8.19
C PRO A 170 -0.04 17.73 -9.10
N ASP A 171 0.06 17.99 -10.41
CA ASP A 171 -0.89 17.51 -11.44
C ASP A 171 -1.04 15.98 -11.44
N ALA A 172 -0.02 15.26 -10.96
CA ALA A 172 -0.03 13.80 -10.86
C ALA A 172 -0.92 13.26 -9.72
N LEU A 173 -1.41 14.13 -8.83
CA LEU A 173 -2.32 13.73 -7.75
C LEU A 173 -3.69 13.38 -8.36
N ASN A 174 -4.30 12.28 -7.89
CA ASN A 174 -5.67 11.91 -8.25
C ASN A 174 -6.67 12.85 -7.54
N LEU A 175 -6.75 14.09 -8.03
CA LEU A 175 -7.54 15.19 -7.47
C LEU A 175 -8.70 15.54 -8.40
N ASP A 176 -9.93 15.40 -7.90
CA ASP A 176 -11.09 15.99 -8.52
C ASP A 176 -11.49 17.27 -7.82
N ILE A 177 -11.90 18.28 -8.58
CA ILE A 177 -12.30 19.59 -8.07
C ILE A 177 -13.78 19.82 -8.37
N PHE A 178 -14.56 20.15 -7.34
CA PHE A 178 -15.98 20.44 -7.43
C PHE A 178 -16.33 21.73 -6.67
N PRO A 179 -17.09 22.66 -7.27
CA PRO A 179 -17.71 23.72 -6.49
C PRO A 179 -18.81 23.14 -5.59
N GLU A 180 -19.10 23.81 -4.47
CA GLU A 180 -20.07 23.37 -3.46
C GLU A 180 -21.43 22.95 -4.06
N GLU A 181 -21.94 23.71 -5.02
CA GLU A 181 -23.23 23.49 -5.66
C GLU A 181 -23.28 22.15 -6.44
N ARG A 182 -22.10 21.68 -6.89
CA ARG A 182 -21.94 20.45 -7.67
C ARG A 182 -21.51 19.25 -6.84
N MET A 183 -21.53 19.36 -5.51
CA MET A 183 -21.21 18.23 -4.63
C MET A 183 -22.12 17.00 -4.85
N ARG A 184 -23.34 17.20 -5.35
CA ARG A 184 -24.28 16.13 -5.71
C ARG A 184 -23.84 15.32 -6.93
N ASP A 185 -22.96 15.87 -7.77
CA ASP A 185 -22.45 15.22 -8.98
C ASP A 185 -21.32 14.23 -8.68
N ILE A 186 -20.79 14.21 -7.45
CA ILE A 186 -19.71 13.31 -7.04
C ILE A 186 -20.18 11.85 -7.16
N ARG A 187 -19.50 11.06 -7.98
CA ARG A 187 -19.77 9.63 -8.20
C ARG A 187 -18.70 8.77 -7.54
N ASP A 188 -19.09 7.61 -7.02
CA ASP A 188 -18.14 6.59 -6.56
C ASP A 188 -17.54 5.86 -7.78
N HIS A 189 -16.24 5.99 -7.96
CA HIS A 189 -15.47 5.35 -9.03
C HIS A 189 -14.72 4.09 -8.53
N LYS A 190 -15.03 3.63 -7.31
CA LYS A 190 -14.51 2.39 -6.69
C LYS A 190 -13.02 2.42 -6.32
N GLU A 191 -12.41 3.58 -6.13
CA GLU A 191 -11.03 3.69 -5.65
C GLU A 191 -10.85 3.12 -4.24
N LEU A 192 -9.64 2.71 -3.87
CA LEU A 192 -9.40 2.04 -2.59
C LEU A 192 -9.79 2.94 -1.39
N ALA A 193 -9.46 4.22 -1.47
CA ALA A 193 -9.81 5.22 -0.46
C ALA A 193 -10.20 6.55 -1.12
N VAL A 194 -11.08 7.29 -0.44
CA VAL A 194 -11.51 8.63 -0.83
C VAL A 194 -11.23 9.61 0.31
N ARG A 195 -10.65 10.76 -0.02
CA ARG A 195 -10.51 11.88 0.90
C ARG A 195 -11.26 13.10 0.38
N LEU A 196 -12.24 13.56 1.14
CA LEU A 196 -12.96 14.79 0.86
C LEU A 196 -12.21 15.97 1.50
N ILE A 197 -11.96 17.03 0.73
CA ILE A 197 -11.27 18.23 1.21
C ILE A 197 -12.27 19.37 1.09
N PHE A 198 -12.62 20.00 2.20
CA PHE A 198 -13.59 21.10 2.26
C PHE A 198 -12.89 22.42 2.48
N LEU A 199 -13.07 23.36 1.55
CA LEU A 199 -12.50 24.70 1.60
C LEU A 199 -13.61 25.74 1.59
N GLY A 200 -13.80 26.43 2.72
CA GLY A 200 -14.87 27.42 2.87
C GLY A 200 -16.29 26.84 2.94
N VAL A 201 -16.41 25.50 3.01
CA VAL A 201 -17.68 24.76 2.96
C VAL A 201 -17.85 23.89 4.20
N GLU A 202 -19.09 23.72 4.67
CA GLU A 202 -19.40 22.81 5.77
C GLU A 202 -19.28 21.34 5.33
N PRO A 203 -18.54 20.49 6.07
CA PRO A 203 -18.34 19.09 5.68
C PRO A 203 -19.65 18.31 5.64
N SER A 204 -19.91 17.67 4.51
CA SER A 204 -21.03 16.73 4.36
C SER A 204 -20.63 15.51 3.56
N LEU A 205 -21.34 14.39 3.71
CA LEU A 205 -21.01 13.15 2.99
C LEU A 205 -21.89 13.05 1.72
N PRO A 206 -21.30 13.07 0.50
CA PRO A 206 -22.04 12.84 -0.74
C PRO A 206 -22.84 11.53 -0.69
N GLN A 207 -24.05 11.53 -1.27
CA GLN A 207 -24.93 10.37 -1.22
C GLN A 207 -24.29 9.11 -1.83
N SER A 208 -23.53 9.28 -2.91
CA SER A 208 -22.78 8.22 -3.59
C SER A 208 -21.75 7.52 -2.70
N LEU A 209 -21.21 8.20 -1.69
CA LEU A 209 -20.17 7.67 -0.80
C LEU A 209 -20.72 7.07 0.51
N ARG A 210 -22.03 7.19 0.79
CA ARG A 210 -22.65 6.68 2.03
C ARG A 210 -22.52 5.16 2.18
N GLY A 211 -22.58 4.44 1.06
CA GLY A 211 -22.46 2.98 1.03
C GLY A 211 -21.04 2.43 1.20
N ARG A 212 -20.00 3.28 1.18
CA ARG A 212 -18.62 2.83 1.34
C ARG A 212 -18.32 2.45 2.79
N LYS A 213 -17.26 1.67 3.01
CA LYS A 213 -16.81 1.33 4.37
C LYS A 213 -16.31 2.58 5.09
N ASP A 214 -16.56 2.68 6.39
CA ASP A 214 -16.16 3.83 7.21
C ASP A 214 -14.64 4.09 7.16
N SER A 215 -13.83 3.04 7.06
CA SER A 215 -12.37 3.15 6.92
C SER A 215 -11.88 3.61 5.54
N SER A 216 -12.74 3.61 4.51
CA SER A 216 -12.37 3.96 3.14
C SER A 216 -12.67 5.42 2.77
N VAL A 217 -13.30 6.17 3.67
CA VAL A 217 -13.64 7.59 3.45
C VAL A 217 -13.17 8.41 4.63
N SER A 218 -12.34 9.41 4.34
CA SER A 218 -11.92 10.44 5.29
C SER A 218 -12.28 11.82 4.76
N ALA A 219 -12.30 12.81 5.64
CA ALA A 219 -12.51 14.19 5.23
C ALA A 219 -11.61 15.15 6.01
N VAL A 220 -11.26 16.26 5.39
CA VAL A 220 -10.50 17.36 5.98
C VAL A 220 -11.23 18.66 5.67
N ARG A 221 -11.42 19.51 6.67
CA ARG A 221 -11.93 20.86 6.52
C ARG A 221 -10.83 21.86 6.80
N ILE A 222 -10.64 22.80 5.89
CA ILE A 222 -9.71 23.91 6.06
C ILE A 222 -10.49 25.12 6.59
N THR A 223 -9.98 25.75 7.66
CA THR A 223 -10.54 26.96 8.24
C THR A 223 -9.40 27.97 8.46
N PRO A 224 -9.17 28.88 7.50
CA PRO A 224 -8.17 29.93 7.64
C PRO A 224 -8.50 30.84 8.84
N GLN A 225 -7.49 31.28 9.59
CA GLN A 225 -7.68 32.20 10.72
C GLN A 225 -7.07 33.58 10.46
N GLN A 226 -5.90 33.65 9.81
CA GLN A 226 -5.21 34.90 9.52
C GLN A 226 -4.56 34.81 8.13
N GLY A 227 -5.30 35.23 7.10
CA GLY A 227 -4.87 35.10 5.72
C GLY A 227 -4.72 33.64 5.28
N GLU A 228 -3.94 33.41 4.21
CA GLU A 228 -3.77 32.09 3.60
C GLU A 228 -2.73 31.23 4.34
N GLY A 229 -1.80 31.87 5.07
CA GLY A 229 -0.65 31.20 5.69
C GLY A 229 -0.88 30.64 7.09
N PHE A 230 -2.06 30.80 7.71
CA PHE A 230 -2.30 30.22 9.03
C PHE A 230 -3.77 29.91 9.28
N GLY A 231 -4.03 28.72 9.82
CA GLY A 231 -5.37 28.31 10.17
C GLY A 231 -5.43 26.92 10.78
N ARG A 232 -6.61 26.32 10.69
CA ARG A 232 -6.90 25.00 11.25
C ARG A 232 -7.32 24.02 10.15
N VAL A 233 -6.86 22.80 10.29
CA VAL A 233 -7.31 21.63 9.54
C VAL A 233 -8.07 20.71 10.50
N THR A 234 -9.35 20.50 10.24
CA THR A 234 -10.19 19.60 11.03
C THR A 234 -10.40 18.32 10.26
N TYR A 235 -9.91 17.21 10.81
CA TYR A 235 -10.06 15.88 10.25
C TYR A 235 -11.37 15.26 10.71
N TYR A 236 -12.02 14.55 9.80
CA TYR A 236 -13.26 13.83 10.02
C TYR A 236 -13.10 12.38 9.54
N ARG A 237 -13.77 11.47 10.26
CA ARG A 237 -13.93 10.07 9.86
C ARG A 237 -15.37 9.84 9.45
N LYS A 238 -15.59 8.98 8.47
CA LYS A 238 -16.94 8.51 8.15
C LYS A 238 -17.44 7.63 9.30
N GLU A 239 -18.67 7.87 9.76
CA GLU A 239 -19.37 7.02 10.73
C GLU A 239 -20.81 6.83 10.22
N GLY A 240 -21.09 5.63 9.68
CA GLY A 240 -22.37 5.34 9.03
C GLY A 240 -22.64 6.22 7.80
N ALA A 241 -23.65 7.07 7.85
CA ALA A 241 -24.07 7.93 6.74
C ALA A 241 -23.53 9.38 6.85
N GLY A 242 -22.73 9.68 7.86
CA GLY A 242 -22.23 11.03 8.15
C GLY A 242 -20.71 11.09 8.30
N LEU A 243 -20.23 12.32 8.52
CA LEU A 243 -18.86 12.62 8.90
C LEU A 243 -18.84 13.04 10.37
N LYS A 244 -17.95 12.46 11.16
CA LYS A 244 -17.74 12.81 12.56
C LYS A 244 -16.36 13.41 12.73
N MET A 245 -16.30 14.55 13.42
CA MET A 245 -15.04 15.21 13.72
C MET A 245 -14.15 14.27 14.55
N HIS A 246 -12.90 14.13 14.14
CA HIS A 246 -11.90 13.29 14.79
C HIS A 246 -10.93 14.14 15.60
N ILE A 247 -10.22 15.05 14.94
CA ILE A 247 -9.22 15.93 15.55
C ILE A 247 -9.09 17.22 14.74
N SER A 248 -8.67 18.31 15.37
CA SER A 248 -8.43 19.59 14.70
C SER A 248 -7.05 20.10 15.06
N LEU A 249 -6.20 20.26 14.04
CA LEU A 249 -4.79 20.61 14.14
C LEU A 249 -4.53 21.95 13.43
N TYR A 250 -3.41 22.59 13.74
CA TYR A 250 -2.99 23.82 13.07
C TYR A 250 -2.13 23.52 11.85
N TYR A 251 -2.18 24.42 10.87
CA TYR A 251 -1.22 24.47 9.77
C TYR A 251 -0.55 25.86 9.77
N ILE A 252 0.72 25.88 9.38
CA ILE A 252 1.56 27.07 9.25
C ILE A 252 2.19 27.08 7.86
N ASP A 253 1.75 28.03 7.05
CA ASP A 253 2.09 28.20 5.65
C ASP A 253 1.55 27.09 4.74
N LEU A 254 1.60 27.34 3.43
CA LEU A 254 1.02 26.50 2.40
C LEU A 254 1.63 25.09 2.31
N PRO A 255 2.96 24.88 2.46
CA PRO A 255 3.53 23.53 2.46
C PRO A 255 2.96 22.64 3.58
N SER A 256 2.70 23.22 4.76
CA SER A 256 2.09 22.47 5.87
C SER A 256 0.61 22.16 5.63
N LEU A 257 -0.09 23.04 4.91
CA LEU A 257 -1.47 22.80 4.52
C LEU A 257 -1.53 21.63 3.54
N VAL A 258 -0.67 21.61 2.51
CA VAL A 258 -0.55 20.47 1.58
C VAL A 258 -0.23 19.18 2.36
N ALA A 259 0.67 19.24 3.33
CA ALA A 259 0.99 18.13 4.23
C ALA A 259 -0.24 17.59 4.96
N ALA A 260 -1.08 18.47 5.49
CA ALA A 260 -2.31 18.08 6.17
C ALA A 260 -3.32 17.38 5.24
N LEU A 261 -3.41 17.81 3.98
CA LEU A 261 -4.36 17.24 3.03
C LEU A 261 -4.02 15.79 2.66
N ILE A 262 -2.74 15.48 2.54
CA ILE A 262 -2.31 14.14 2.11
C ILE A 262 -2.11 13.18 3.28
N SER A 263 -1.91 13.70 4.49
CA SER A 263 -1.55 12.88 5.65
C SER A 263 -2.76 12.30 6.38
N ASP A 264 -2.53 11.21 7.09
CA ASP A 264 -3.39 10.86 8.24
C ASP A 264 -3.15 11.87 9.39
N PRO A 265 -4.15 12.23 10.20
CA PRO A 265 -3.97 13.19 11.30
C PRO A 265 -2.82 12.84 12.24
N ASP A 266 -2.66 11.56 12.60
CA ASP A 266 -1.63 11.13 13.56
C ASP A 266 -0.22 11.28 12.94
N VAL A 267 -0.11 11.01 11.63
CA VAL A 267 1.13 11.18 10.85
C VAL A 267 1.45 12.66 10.67
N TYR A 268 0.44 13.49 10.37
CA TYR A 268 0.59 14.93 10.22
C TYR A 268 1.11 15.58 11.50
N GLU A 269 0.47 15.31 12.64
CA GLU A 269 0.85 15.88 13.93
C GLU A 269 2.30 15.53 14.28
N CYS A 270 2.67 14.26 14.18
CA CYS A 270 4.02 13.79 14.45
C CYS A 270 5.07 14.39 13.50
N SER A 271 4.77 14.47 12.20
CA SER A 271 5.71 14.99 11.22
C SER A 271 5.88 16.51 11.34
N MET A 272 4.83 17.23 11.71
CA MET A 272 4.93 18.64 12.07
C MET A 272 5.77 18.82 13.34
N GLN A 273 5.55 18.01 14.39
CA GLN A 273 6.37 18.06 15.60
C GLN A 273 7.86 17.90 15.27
N ARG A 274 8.23 16.94 14.42
CA ARG A 274 9.62 16.77 13.96
C ARG A 274 10.16 17.96 13.17
N ALA A 275 9.33 18.56 12.34
CA ALA A 275 9.71 19.76 11.59
C ALA A 275 10.06 20.91 12.56
N PHE A 276 9.26 21.09 13.62
CA PHE A 276 9.56 22.09 14.66
C PHE A 276 10.78 21.72 15.52
N GLU A 277 11.02 20.45 15.79
CA GLU A 277 12.25 20.00 16.48
C GLU A 277 13.53 20.23 15.65
N SER A 278 13.38 20.53 14.35
CA SER A 278 14.49 20.87 13.44
C SER A 278 14.80 22.38 13.38
N LEU A 279 14.02 23.23 14.06
CA LEU A 279 14.29 24.67 14.24
C LEU A 279 15.41 24.89 15.25
#